data_AF-A0A257XNI1-F1
#
_entry.id   AF-A0A257XNI1-F1
#
_cell.length_a   1.000
_cell.length_b   1.000
_cell.length_c   1.000
_cell.angle_alpha   90.00
_cell.angle_beta   90.00
_cell.angle_gamma   90.00
#
_symmetry.space_group_name_H-M   'P 1'
#
loop_
_entity.id
_entity.type
_entity.pdbx_description
1 polymer ?
#
loop_
_entity_poly.entity_id
_entity_poly.type
_entity_poly.pdbx_seq_one_letter_code
_entity_poly.pdbx_strand_id
1 'polypeptide(L)' 'TAMQGLNPRERYIVAERKLKDDGRTLESLGEELGLSKERVRQLEAAAFAKMRRSLEQQSREVRHFLT' A
#
# COMPACT_ATOMS: atom_id res chain seq x y z
N THR A 1 6.57 -7.26 -8.19
CA THR A 1 6.75 -6.98 -6.74
C THR A 1 5.48 -6.39 -6.16
N ALA A 2 5.20 -6.58 -4.87
CA ALA A 2 3.93 -6.19 -4.24
C ALA A 2 3.53 -4.72 -4.46
N MET A 3 4.51 -3.82 -4.59
CA MET A 3 4.31 -2.39 -4.88
C MET A 3 3.82 -2.10 -6.31
N GLN A 4 4.06 -2.98 -7.28
CA GLN A 4 3.64 -2.80 -8.68
C GLN A 4 2.14 -2.99 -8.86
N GLY A 5 1.48 -3.76 -7.97
CA GLY A 5 0.02 -3.96 -7.98
C GLY A 5 -0.78 -2.79 -7.41
N LEU A 6 -0.11 -1.76 -6.90
CA LEU A 6 -0.74 -0.56 -6.36
C LEU A 6 -0.93 0.49 -7.44
N ASN A 7 -2.07 1.19 -7.39
CA ASN A 7 -2.27 2.38 -8.22
C ASN A 7 -1.34 3.54 -7.75
N PRO A 8 -1.17 4.61 -8.56
CA PRO A 8 -0.25 5.68 -8.21
C PRO A 8 -0.52 6.33 -6.85
N ARG A 9 -1.80 6.53 -6.49
CA ARG A 9 -2.19 7.15 -5.20
C ARG A 9 -1.93 6.23 -4.02
N GLU A 10 -2.27 4.96 -4.13
CA GLU A 10 -2.01 3.93 -3.12
C GLU A 10 -0.51 3.80 -2.86
N ARG A 11 0.29 3.73 -3.93
CA ARG A 11 1.75 3.63 -3.86
C ARG A 11 2.36 4.85 -3.19
N TYR A 12 1.87 6.04 -3.52
CA TYR A 12 2.30 7.28 -2.90
C TYR A 12 2.02 7.30 -1.40
N ILE A 13 0.78 6.98 -0.99
CA ILE A 13 0.39 6.95 0.42
C ILE A 13 1.23 5.94 1.21
N VAL A 14 1.45 4.73 0.68
CA VAL A 14 2.29 3.72 1.34
C VAL A 14 3.74 4.18 1.45
N ALA A 15 4.31 4.78 0.39
CA ALA A 15 5.68 5.27 0.42
C ALA A 15 5.87 6.37 1.48
N GLU A 16 4.99 7.36 1.49
CA GLU A 16 5.07 8.50 2.42
C GLU A 16 4.84 8.11 3.88
N ARG A 17 4.06 7.05 4.14
CA ARG A 17 3.68 6.64 5.51
C ARG A 17 4.53 5.52 6.09
N LYS A 18 5.12 4.67 5.26
CA LYS A 18 5.74 3.40 5.70
C LYS A 18 7.17 3.22 5.24
N LEU A 19 7.61 3.95 4.21
CA LEU A 19 8.97 3.82 3.67
C LEU A 19 9.87 5.01 4.03
N LYS A 20 9.31 6.08 4.58
CA LYS A 20 10.07 7.20 5.17
C LYS A 20 10.27 6.97 6.67
N ASP A 21 11.42 7.38 7.19
CA ASP A 21 11.73 7.34 8.63
C ASP A 21 10.71 8.17 9.45
N ASP A 22 10.46 9.41 9.04
CA ASP A 22 9.39 10.26 9.59
C ASP A 22 8.13 10.15 8.73
N GLY A 23 7.41 9.03 8.88
CA GLY A 23 6.19 8.74 8.13
C GLY A 23 5.12 9.84 8.28
N ARG A 24 4.57 10.32 7.16
CA ARG A 24 3.54 11.39 7.16
C ARG A 24 2.23 10.93 7.80
N THR A 25 1.46 11.87 8.35
CA THR A 25 0.14 11.58 8.93
C THR A 25 -0.95 11.50 7.85
N LEU A 26 -2.06 10.82 8.17
CA LEU A 26 -3.23 10.74 7.29
C LEU A 26 -3.84 12.13 7.01
N GLU A 27 -3.81 13.01 8.00
CA GLU A 27 -4.25 14.41 7.86
C GLU A 27 -3.39 15.16 6.85
N SER A 28 -2.06 15.17 7.02
CA SER A 28 -1.17 15.91 6.13
C SER A 28 -1.26 15.44 4.66
N LEU A 29 -1.47 14.14 4.45
CA LEU A 29 -1.67 13.56 3.12
C LEU A 29 -3.07 13.83 2.59
N GLY A 30 -4.08 13.91 3.46
CA GLY A 30 -5.43 14.29 3.09
C GLY A 30 -5.46 15.71 2.56
N GLU A 31 -4.86 16.65 3.29
CA GLU A 31 -4.74 18.05 2.90
C GLU A 31 -4.03 18.20 1.55
N GLU A 32 -2.88 17.53 1.36
CA GLU A 32 -2.12 17.59 0.12
C GLU A 32 -2.86 16.99 -1.09
N LEU A 33 -3.57 15.87 -0.89
CA LEU A 33 -4.26 15.16 -1.96
C LEU A 33 -5.68 15.68 -2.22
N GLY A 34 -6.16 16.67 -1.44
CA GLY A 34 -7.54 17.13 -1.49
C GLY A 34 -8.55 16.06 -1.07
N LEU A 35 -8.16 15.18 -0.15
CA LEU A 35 -8.94 14.04 0.32
C LEU A 35 -9.21 14.16 1.82
N SER A 36 -10.35 13.61 2.28
CA SER A 36 -10.56 13.47 3.72
C SER A 36 -9.56 12.47 4.33
N LYS A 37 -9.24 12.66 5.61
CA LYS A 37 -8.42 11.73 6.41
C LYS A 37 -8.89 10.29 6.27
N GLU A 38 -10.21 10.07 6.33
CA GLU A 38 -10.81 8.75 6.19
C GLU A 38 -10.63 8.18 4.78
N ARG A 39 -10.70 9.02 3.74
CA ARG A 39 -10.45 8.56 2.37
C ARG A 39 -9.00 8.11 2.18
N VAL A 40 -8.03 8.82 2.76
CA VAL A 40 -6.62 8.40 2.76
C VAL A 40 -6.44 7.08 3.51
N ARG A 41 -7.11 6.91 4.67
CA ARG A 41 -7.10 5.66 5.43
C ARG A 41 -7.62 4.47 4.62
N GLN A 42 -8.72 4.66 3.88
CA GLN A 42 -9.28 3.62 3.02
C GLN A 42 -8.31 3.22 1.89
N LEU A 43 -7.65 4.20 1.27
CA LEU A 43 -6.64 3.94 0.23
C LEU A 43 -5.43 3.20 0.81
N GLU A 44 -4.96 3.58 2.00
CA GLU A 44 -3.89 2.86 2.71
C GLU A 44 -4.29 1.40 2.99
N ALA A 45 -5.47 1.17 3.55
CA ALA A 45 -5.96 -0.19 3.84
C ALA A 45 -6.12 -1.04 2.58
N ALA A 46 -6.64 -0.45 1.49
CA ALA A 46 -6.77 -1.13 0.20
C ALA A 46 -5.39 -1.49 -0.38
N ALA A 47 -4.42 -0.60 -0.26
CA ALA A 47 -3.05 -0.86 -0.69
C ALA A 47 -2.43 -2.04 0.06
N PHE A 48 -2.55 -2.07 1.38
CA PHE A 48 -2.07 -3.18 2.20
C PHE A 48 -2.74 -4.51 1.85
N ALA A 49 -4.05 -4.52 1.62
CA ALA A 49 -4.78 -5.71 1.20
C ALA A 49 -4.26 -6.25 -0.14
N LYS A 50 -3.98 -5.37 -1.12
CA LYS A 50 -3.40 -5.75 -2.42
C LYS A 50 -1.98 -6.29 -2.28
N MET A 51 -1.14 -5.63 -1.48
CA MET A 51 0.24 -6.09 -1.24
C MET A 51 0.26 -7.47 -0.58
N ARG A 52 -0.59 -7.69 0.42
CA ARG A 52 -0.73 -8.99 1.09
C ARG A 52 -1.13 -10.09 0.10
N ARG A 53 -2.15 -9.85 -0.73
CA ARG A 53 -2.57 -10.81 -1.75
C ARG A 53 -1.45 -11.14 -2.75
N SER A 54 -0.71 -10.12 -3.19
CA SER A 54 0.42 -10.32 -4.12
C SER A 54 1.51 -11.19 -3.49
N LEU A 55 1.86 -10.96 -2.22
CA LEU A 55 2.83 -11.79 -1.50
C LEU A 55 2.33 -13.23 -1.27
N GLU A 56 1.06 -13.40 -0.92
CA GLU A 56 0.43 -14.71 -0.74
C GLU A 56 0.41 -15.52 -2.05
N GLN A 57 0.12 -14.88 -3.18
CA GLN A 57 0.17 -15.51 -4.51
C GLN A 57 1.60 -15.96 -4.84
N GLN A 58 2.58 -15.06 -4.70
CA GLN A 58 3.98 -15.40 -4.96
C GLN A 58 4.47 -16.54 -4.07
N SER A 59 4.07 -16.56 -2.79
CA SER A 59 4.41 -17.67 -1.88
C SER A 59 3.79 -19.00 -2.31
N ARG A 60 2.56 -19.00 -2.81
CA ARG A 60 1.91 -20.22 -3.35
C ARG A 60 2.62 -20.73 -4.61
N GLU A 61 2.98 -19.83 -5.52
CA GLU A 61 3.73 -20.19 -6.73
C GLU A 61 5.09 -20.82 -6.38
N VAL A 62 5.82 -20.23 -5.43
CA VAL A 62 7.09 -20.79 -4.95
C VAL A 62 6.89 -22.17 -4.33
N ARG A 63 5.86 -22.37 -3.50
CA ARG A 63 5.55 -23.70 -2.94
C ARG A 63 5.21 -24.72 -4.01
N HIS A 64 4.41 -24.34 -5.02
CA HIS A 64 4.06 -25.22 -6.13
C HIS A 64 5.28 -25.61 -6.97
N PHE A 65 6.25 -24.71 -7.13
CA PHE A 65 7.47 -25.03 -7.88
C PHE A 65 8.42 -25.99 -7.14
N LEU A 66 8.36 -26.03 -5.80
CA LEU A 66 9.24 -26.82 -4.95
C LEU A 66 8.67 -28.19 -4.55
N THR A 67 7.48 -28.56 -5.04
CA THR A 67 6.79 -29.82 -4.72
C THR A 67 6.56 -30.61 -6.00
#